data_AF-A0A1R3K930-F1
#
_entry.id   AF-A0A1R3K930-F1
#
_cell.length_a   1.000
_cell.length_b   1.000
_cell.length_c   1.000
_cell.angle_alpha   90.00
_cell.angle_beta   90.00
_cell.angle_gamma   90.00
#
_symmetry.space_group_name_H-M   'P 1'
#
loop_
_entity.id
_entity.type
_entity.pdbx_description
1 polymer ?
#
loop_
_entity_poly.entity_id
_entity_poly.type
_entity_poly.pdbx_seq_one_letter_code
_entity_poly.pdbx_strand_id
1 'polypeptide(L)'
;MTVKTISSLCQERKGKCIKLLKKLNKNSVGIRDKKSSNPRKIALSVLMDKDLILPMARVFYRNKAGDPLKKGRISRKGIICDCCLTTFSLTAFEAHAGSTNHRPAANIMLDDGSGRSLSNCHDELNKVSPRVSKVQKEERQFSSCEKRPKGSDTVCSVCIDGGELIVCEECPAAFHLKCIGLQQIPKGHWSCPSCCCRICGGGSLVEGCYSTCRQCDRKFHSICLKMKTKSSYYWNSESGNVNWFCNQSCENLFCGLEKLRGNSIQVKENLKWTLLKSNNGDSDNDEKKKKLSAALDVMHECFQSSRDFYTGRDLAEDVIFGRESKLKRVDFKGFHTVLLEKKGSLATVATVRVHDQKVAEMPLAATRSSHRRRGMCRALVEELEKQLRELGVEKLVLPAAPTALKTWTKLGFSKMTDKEKLRLLRYSLLDFRGTIMCQKMLNTDPMVIL
;
A
#
# COMPACT_ATOMS: atom_id res chain seq x y z
N MET A 1 11.56 10.26 52.20
CA MET A 1 10.42 11.11 52.62
C MET A 1 10.13 12.08 51.49
N THR A 2 8.96 12.24 50.88
CA THR A 2 7.68 11.54 50.95
C THR A 2 6.86 12.05 49.76
N VAL A 3 6.08 11.15 49.15
CA VAL A 3 5.08 11.42 48.10
C VAL A 3 3.88 12.22 48.67
N LYS A 4 3.30 13.14 47.89
CA LYS A 4 1.89 13.63 47.84
C LYS A 4 1.85 14.97 47.05
N THR A 5 0.93 15.35 46.16
CA THR A 5 -0.14 14.73 45.36
C THR A 5 -0.52 15.77 44.28
N ILE A 6 -0.92 15.28 43.11
CA ILE A 6 -1.54 15.95 41.96
C ILE A 6 -2.93 16.52 42.36
N SER A 7 -3.30 17.76 41.99
CA SER A 7 -4.65 18.14 41.46
C SER A 7 -4.99 19.66 41.38
N SER A 8 -4.07 20.62 41.43
CA SER A 8 -4.47 22.06 41.51
C SER A 8 -4.08 22.99 40.35
N LEU A 9 -3.45 22.51 39.27
CA LEU A 9 -3.00 23.40 38.17
C LEU A 9 -3.75 23.22 36.83
N CYS A 10 -4.92 22.56 36.82
CA CYS A 10 -5.72 22.34 35.61
C CYS A 10 -7.17 22.87 35.68
N GLN A 11 -7.44 23.94 36.44
CA GLN A 11 -8.79 24.54 36.52
C GLN A 11 -8.91 26.05 36.28
N GLU A 12 -7.83 26.82 36.08
CA GLU A 12 -7.94 28.28 35.91
C GLU A 12 -7.87 28.83 34.47
N ARG A 13 -7.81 27.98 33.44
CA ARG A 13 -7.84 28.43 32.02
C ARG A 13 -9.13 28.15 31.25
N LYS A 14 -10.20 27.68 31.91
CA LYS A 14 -11.53 27.48 31.27
C LYS A 14 -12.56 28.60 31.52
N GLY A 15 -12.20 29.65 32.26
CA GLY A 15 -13.15 30.71 32.66
C GLY A 15 -13.19 31.98 31.80
N LYS A 16 -12.22 32.22 30.89
CA LYS A 16 -12.10 33.52 30.18
C LYS A 16 -12.41 33.51 28.67
N CYS A 17 -12.68 32.37 28.05
CA CYS A 17 -13.07 32.30 26.62
C CYS A 17 -14.57 32.17 26.34
N ILE A 18 -15.44 32.14 27.36
CA ILE A 18 -16.91 32.01 27.17
C ILE A 18 -17.65 33.38 27.20
N LYS A 19 -16.97 34.48 27.53
CA LYS A 19 -17.58 35.83 27.52
C LYS A 19 -17.39 36.64 26.23
N LEU A 20 -16.53 36.21 25.30
CA LEU A 20 -16.32 36.91 24.02
C LEU A 20 -17.19 36.38 22.87
N LEU A 21 -17.74 35.16 22.96
CA LEU A 21 -18.63 34.60 21.93
C LEU A 21 -20.13 34.90 22.14
N LYS A 22 -20.51 35.59 23.22
CA LYS A 22 -21.91 36.03 23.47
C LYS A 22 -22.20 37.47 23.03
N LYS A 23 -21.20 38.22 22.54
CA LYS A 23 -21.37 39.63 22.10
C LYS A 23 -21.55 39.82 20.59
N LEU A 24 -21.47 38.76 19.78
CA LEU A 24 -21.66 38.84 18.32
C LEU A 24 -23.02 38.28 17.83
N ASN A 25 -23.92 37.88 18.74
CA ASN A 25 -25.21 37.28 18.36
C ASN A 25 -26.43 38.08 18.83
N LYS A 26 -26.27 39.40 19.01
CA LYS A 26 -27.36 40.36 19.22
C LYS A 26 -27.26 41.46 18.17
N ASN A 27 -27.65 41.14 16.95
CA ASN A 27 -28.31 42.07 16.04
C ASN A 27 -29.27 41.21 15.18
N SER A 28 -30.54 41.30 15.58
CA SER A 28 -31.76 40.88 14.88
C SER A 28 -31.74 41.31 13.39
N VAL A 29 -32.43 40.66 12.46
CA VAL A 29 -33.90 40.60 12.37
C VAL A 29 -34.32 39.39 11.52
N GLY A 30 -35.43 38.75 11.91
CA GLY A 30 -35.99 37.59 11.24
C GLY A 30 -36.82 37.93 10.01
N ILE A 31 -36.83 36.98 9.06
CA ILE A 31 -37.92 36.79 8.11
C ILE A 31 -38.25 35.29 8.15
N ARG A 32 -39.46 34.97 8.60
CA ARG A 32 -40.08 33.65 8.39
C ARG A 32 -40.38 33.54 6.90
N ASP A 33 -39.91 32.49 6.22
CA ASP A 33 -40.75 31.84 5.22
C ASP A 33 -40.28 30.44 4.82
N LYS A 34 -41.30 29.58 4.74
CA LYS A 34 -41.50 28.38 3.91
C LYS A 34 -40.48 27.22 3.96
N LYS A 35 -41.01 26.11 4.47
CA LYS A 35 -40.63 24.73 4.12
C LYS A 35 -40.45 24.62 2.59
N SER A 36 -39.21 24.69 2.13
CA SER A 36 -38.82 24.30 0.78
C SER A 36 -38.21 22.91 0.86
N SER A 37 -38.91 21.95 0.25
CA SER A 37 -38.44 20.58 0.04
C SER A 37 -37.12 20.62 -0.72
N ASN A 38 -36.02 20.33 -0.03
CA ASN A 38 -34.69 20.27 -0.65
C ASN A 38 -34.68 19.13 -1.69
N PRO A 39 -34.40 19.38 -2.98
CA PRO A 39 -34.33 18.34 -3.98
C PRO A 39 -33.14 17.42 -3.65
N ARG A 40 -33.40 16.11 -3.65
CA ARG A 40 -32.44 15.05 -3.31
C ARG A 40 -31.11 15.29 -4.05
N LYS A 41 -30.01 15.44 -3.32
CA LYS A 41 -28.66 15.55 -3.90
C LYS A 41 -28.41 14.33 -4.79
N ILE A 42 -28.27 14.55 -6.10
CA ILE A 42 -27.89 13.51 -7.05
C ILE A 42 -26.43 13.17 -6.81
N ALA A 43 -26.17 11.95 -6.37
CA ALA A 43 -24.82 11.40 -6.29
C ALA A 43 -24.49 10.71 -7.61
N LEU A 44 -23.55 11.26 -8.39
CA LEU A 44 -23.06 10.65 -9.63
C LEU A 44 -22.58 9.20 -9.41
N SER A 45 -22.00 8.92 -8.24
CA SER A 45 -21.61 7.58 -7.84
C SER A 45 -22.79 6.58 -7.88
N VAL A 46 -23.98 6.98 -7.41
CA VAL A 46 -25.16 6.09 -7.38
C VAL A 46 -25.70 5.80 -8.78
N LEU A 47 -25.61 6.76 -9.69
CA LEU A 47 -25.99 6.55 -11.09
C LEU A 47 -25.00 5.63 -11.80
N MET A 48 -23.71 5.71 -11.46
CA MET A 48 -22.67 4.81 -11.97
C MET A 48 -22.81 3.40 -11.40
N ASP A 49 -23.12 3.26 -10.11
CA ASP A 49 -23.30 1.95 -9.44
C ASP A 49 -24.56 1.19 -9.92
N LYS A 50 -25.44 1.86 -10.69
CA LYS A 50 -26.64 1.28 -11.31
C LYS A 50 -26.55 1.25 -12.83
N ASP A 51 -25.35 1.46 -13.39
CA ASP A 51 -25.06 1.44 -14.83
C ASP A 51 -25.92 2.42 -15.66
N LEU A 52 -26.49 3.46 -15.03
CA LEU A 52 -27.32 4.47 -15.71
C LEU A 52 -26.48 5.53 -16.44
N ILE A 53 -25.23 5.73 -15.99
CA ILE A 53 -24.21 6.57 -16.62
C ILE A 53 -22.85 5.86 -16.54
N LEU A 54 -22.05 5.94 -17.60
CA LEU A 54 -20.73 5.33 -17.63
C LEU A 54 -19.66 6.21 -16.95
N PRO A 55 -18.66 5.62 -16.28
CA PRO A 55 -17.47 6.34 -15.87
C PRO A 55 -16.81 7.04 -17.06
N MET A 56 -16.36 8.29 -16.88
CA MET A 56 -15.73 9.10 -17.94
C MET A 56 -16.62 9.37 -19.16
N ALA A 57 -17.93 9.10 -19.08
CA ALA A 57 -18.89 9.53 -20.08
C ALA A 57 -18.69 11.03 -20.35
N ARG A 58 -18.60 11.36 -21.65
CA ARG A 58 -18.50 12.74 -22.09
C ARG A 58 -19.81 13.43 -21.78
N VAL A 59 -19.71 14.64 -21.25
CA VAL A 59 -20.86 15.50 -20.96
C VAL A 59 -20.61 16.90 -21.47
N PHE A 60 -21.68 17.61 -21.76
CA PHE A 60 -21.63 19.05 -21.99
C PHE A 60 -22.72 19.76 -21.21
N TYR A 61 -22.41 20.99 -20.79
CA TYR A 61 -23.38 21.90 -20.22
C TYR A 61 -24.06 22.68 -21.36
N ARG A 62 -25.39 22.62 -21.48
CA ARG A 62 -26.15 23.34 -22.49
C ARG A 62 -26.61 24.72 -22.01
N ASN A 63 -26.63 25.72 -22.90
CA ASN A 63 -27.27 27.02 -22.65
C ASN A 63 -28.81 26.93 -22.81
N LYS A 64 -29.52 28.06 -22.64
CA LYS A 64 -30.97 28.13 -22.85
C LYS A 64 -31.40 27.96 -24.32
N ALA A 65 -30.51 28.20 -25.27
CA ALA A 65 -30.74 28.00 -26.71
C ALA A 65 -30.45 26.55 -27.16
N GLY A 66 -29.83 25.72 -26.31
CA GLY A 66 -29.47 24.33 -26.60
C GLY A 66 -27.98 24.11 -26.93
N ASP A 67 -27.18 25.16 -27.09
CA ASP A 67 -25.78 25.04 -27.50
C ASP A 67 -24.85 24.62 -26.34
N PRO A 68 -23.78 23.85 -26.63
CA PRO A 68 -22.81 23.44 -25.62
C PRO A 68 -21.89 24.59 -25.18
N LEU A 69 -21.94 24.98 -23.91
CA LEU A 69 -21.09 26.02 -23.31
C LEU A 69 -19.74 25.49 -22.81
N LYS A 70 -19.75 24.33 -22.15
CA LYS A 70 -18.56 23.68 -21.61
C LYS A 70 -18.69 22.18 -21.69
N LYS A 71 -17.59 21.51 -22.05
CA LYS A 71 -17.48 20.05 -22.11
C LYS A 71 -16.67 19.51 -20.94
N GLY A 72 -16.97 18.29 -20.55
CA GLY A 72 -16.27 17.62 -19.47
C GLY A 72 -16.57 16.13 -19.42
N ARG A 73 -16.08 15.48 -18.37
CA ARG A 73 -16.23 14.03 -18.18
C ARG A 73 -16.73 13.70 -16.79
N ILE A 74 -17.62 12.70 -16.70
CA ILE A 74 -18.21 12.26 -15.43
C ILE A 74 -17.17 11.52 -14.59
N SER A 75 -17.03 11.93 -13.32
CA SER A 75 -16.30 11.21 -12.29
C SER A 75 -17.18 11.00 -11.05
N ARG A 76 -16.79 10.06 -10.17
CA ARG A 76 -17.48 9.85 -8.88
C ARG A 76 -17.50 11.11 -8.00
N LYS A 77 -16.52 12.01 -8.15
CA LYS A 77 -16.37 13.23 -7.35
C LYS A 77 -17.02 14.49 -7.96
N GLY A 78 -17.47 14.41 -9.22
CA GLY A 78 -17.96 15.58 -9.96
C GLY A 78 -17.65 15.50 -11.46
N ILE A 79 -17.66 16.64 -12.14
CA ILE A 79 -17.37 16.74 -13.58
C ILE A 79 -15.99 17.37 -13.77
N ILE A 80 -15.14 16.69 -14.53
CA ILE A 80 -13.82 17.21 -14.91
C ILE A 80 -14.02 18.09 -16.15
N CYS A 81 -13.74 19.40 -16.07
CA CYS A 81 -13.83 20.25 -17.27
C CYS A 81 -12.70 19.93 -18.25
N ASP A 82 -13.01 19.79 -19.54
CA ASP A 82 -11.98 19.63 -20.57
C ASP A 82 -11.11 20.89 -20.73
N CYS A 83 -11.63 22.04 -20.30
CA CYS A 83 -11.00 23.35 -20.44
C CYS A 83 -9.86 23.63 -19.46
N CYS A 84 -9.99 23.16 -18.21
CA CYS A 84 -9.06 23.48 -17.12
C CYS A 84 -8.70 22.25 -16.27
N LEU A 85 -9.22 21.08 -16.63
CA LEU A 85 -8.99 19.78 -15.98
C LEU A 85 -9.31 19.73 -14.48
N THR A 86 -9.99 20.77 -13.98
CA THR A 86 -10.45 20.86 -12.59
C THR A 86 -11.74 20.08 -12.42
N THR A 87 -11.88 19.40 -11.28
CA THR A 87 -13.10 18.67 -10.92
C THR A 87 -14.08 19.59 -10.21
N PHE A 88 -15.27 19.75 -10.78
CA PHE A 88 -16.33 20.59 -10.25
C PHE A 88 -17.50 19.75 -9.72
N SER A 89 -18.14 20.19 -8.64
CA SER A 89 -19.50 19.72 -8.31
C SER A 89 -20.47 20.14 -9.43
N LEU A 90 -21.66 19.53 -9.53
CA LEU A 90 -22.62 19.87 -10.58
C LEU A 90 -22.93 21.37 -10.62
N THR A 91 -23.19 21.98 -9.45
CA THR A 91 -23.46 23.42 -9.32
C THR A 91 -22.22 24.28 -9.61
N ALA A 92 -21.03 23.83 -9.22
CA ALA A 92 -19.80 24.56 -9.54
C ALA A 92 -19.45 24.46 -11.03
N PHE A 93 -19.83 23.38 -11.71
CA PHE A 93 -19.64 23.21 -13.14
C PHE A 93 -20.59 24.11 -13.93
N GLU A 94 -21.84 24.29 -13.47
CA GLU A 94 -22.79 25.28 -13.99
C GLU A 94 -22.25 26.71 -13.86
N ALA A 95 -21.77 27.09 -12.67
CA ALA A 95 -21.15 28.40 -12.45
C ALA A 95 -19.89 28.58 -13.33
N HIS A 96 -19.10 27.52 -13.49
CA HIS A 96 -17.92 27.51 -14.36
C HIS A 96 -18.28 27.62 -15.86
N ALA A 97 -19.45 27.13 -16.26
CA ALA A 97 -20.00 27.33 -17.60
C ALA A 97 -20.62 28.72 -17.80
N GLY A 98 -20.57 29.60 -16.80
CA GLY A 98 -21.13 30.95 -16.84
C GLY A 98 -22.66 31.00 -16.77
N SER A 99 -23.29 29.93 -16.27
CA SER A 99 -24.75 29.81 -16.21
C SER A 99 -25.27 29.99 -14.78
N THR A 100 -26.43 30.65 -14.66
CA THR A 100 -27.15 30.87 -13.40
C THR A 100 -28.54 30.24 -13.44
N ASN A 101 -28.71 29.13 -14.16
CA ASN A 101 -30.00 28.47 -14.34
C ASN A 101 -30.47 27.72 -13.08
N HIS A 102 -29.59 27.55 -12.09
CA HIS A 102 -29.79 26.87 -10.81
C HIS A 102 -30.38 25.46 -10.93
N ARG A 103 -30.15 24.79 -12.07
CA ARG A 103 -30.62 23.43 -12.37
C ARG A 103 -29.52 22.65 -13.09
N PRO A 104 -28.39 22.38 -12.43
CA PRO A 104 -27.20 21.86 -13.12
C PRO A 104 -27.46 20.47 -13.71
N ALA A 105 -28.13 19.57 -12.96
CA ALA A 105 -28.40 18.21 -13.42
C ALA A 105 -29.33 18.13 -14.65
N ALA A 106 -30.21 19.12 -14.86
CA ALA A 106 -31.11 19.16 -16.02
C ALA A 106 -30.44 19.75 -17.28
N ASN A 107 -29.28 20.40 -17.12
CA ASN A 107 -28.56 21.08 -18.19
C ASN A 107 -27.20 20.46 -18.50
N ILE A 108 -26.80 19.43 -17.74
CA ILE A 108 -25.64 18.61 -18.03
C ILE A 108 -26.14 17.38 -18.81
N MET A 109 -25.79 17.34 -20.09
CA MET A 109 -26.21 16.35 -21.07
C MET A 109 -25.10 15.33 -21.31
N LEU A 110 -25.48 14.06 -21.54
CA LEU A 110 -24.56 13.03 -22.03
C LEU A 110 -24.25 13.29 -23.52
N ASP A 111 -22.96 13.23 -23.87
CA ASP A 111 -22.42 13.38 -25.23
C ASP A 111 -22.26 11.99 -25.86
N ASP A 112 -23.31 11.18 -25.78
CA ASP A 112 -23.41 9.80 -26.30
C ASP A 112 -24.51 9.65 -27.37
N GLY A 113 -25.11 10.76 -27.79
CA GLY A 113 -26.23 10.79 -28.74
C GLY A 113 -27.60 10.43 -28.16
N SER A 114 -27.68 10.05 -26.87
CA SER A 114 -28.95 9.65 -26.24
C SER A 114 -29.89 10.82 -25.92
N GLY A 115 -29.37 12.05 -25.91
CA GLY A 115 -30.11 13.24 -25.50
C GLY A 115 -30.53 13.26 -24.02
N ARG A 116 -30.00 12.34 -23.19
CA ARG A 116 -30.33 12.23 -21.76
C ARG A 116 -29.53 13.23 -20.94
N SER A 117 -30.19 13.89 -19.98
CA SER A 117 -29.55 14.70 -18.94
C SER A 117 -29.28 13.87 -17.68
N LEU A 118 -28.43 14.37 -16.78
CA LEU A 118 -28.24 13.74 -15.46
C LEU A 118 -29.52 13.68 -14.64
N SER A 119 -30.46 14.60 -14.86
CA SER A 119 -31.80 14.55 -14.25
C SER A 119 -32.59 13.34 -14.77
N ASN A 120 -32.54 13.05 -16.07
CA ASN A 120 -33.24 11.89 -16.64
C ASN A 120 -32.68 10.57 -16.06
N CYS A 121 -31.36 10.49 -15.91
CA CYS A 121 -30.71 9.34 -15.29
C CYS A 121 -31.17 9.16 -13.82
N HIS A 122 -31.38 10.27 -13.09
CA HIS A 122 -31.91 10.22 -11.73
C HIS A 122 -33.39 9.80 -11.66
N ASP A 123 -34.20 10.21 -12.62
CA ASP A 123 -35.61 9.82 -12.67
C ASP A 123 -35.77 8.32 -12.99
N GLU A 124 -34.90 7.75 -13.81
CA GLU A 124 -34.84 6.31 -14.07
C GLU A 124 -34.43 5.51 -12.83
N LEU A 125 -33.49 6.01 -12.04
CA LEU A 125 -33.11 5.38 -10.77
C LEU A 125 -34.30 5.23 -9.81
N ASN A 126 -35.20 6.21 -9.78
CA ASN A 126 -36.40 6.18 -8.93
C ASN A 126 -37.48 5.20 -9.44
N LYS A 127 -37.42 4.76 -10.70
CA LYS A 127 -38.34 3.76 -11.29
C LYS A 127 -37.91 2.31 -11.04
N VAL A 128 -36.62 2.07 -10.71
CA VAL A 128 -36.01 0.73 -10.58
C VAL A 128 -36.09 0.16 -9.14
N SER A 129 -36.72 0.84 -8.18
CA SER A 129 -36.95 0.31 -6.82
C SER A 129 -38.43 -0.06 -6.58
N PRO A 130 -38.79 -1.36 -6.44
CA PRO A 130 -40.09 -1.74 -5.90
C PRO A 130 -40.13 -1.59 -4.37
N ARG A 131 -41.31 -1.20 -3.88
CA ARG A 131 -41.71 -1.07 -2.47
C ARG A 131 -41.90 -2.44 -1.79
N VAL A 132 -42.14 -2.39 -0.46
CA VAL A 132 -42.71 -3.43 0.46
C VAL A 132 -41.64 -4.18 1.27
N SER A 133 -41.79 -4.51 2.56
CA SER A 133 -42.21 -3.80 3.79
C SER A 133 -41.97 -4.72 5.01
N LYS A 134 -41.75 -4.12 6.18
CA LYS A 134 -42.02 -4.61 7.57
C LYS A 134 -41.82 -6.10 7.91
N VAL A 135 -40.87 -6.38 8.82
CA VAL A 135 -41.09 -7.13 10.07
C VAL A 135 -40.29 -6.47 11.21
N GLN A 136 -40.98 -6.19 12.30
CA GLN A 136 -40.56 -5.67 13.62
C GLN A 136 -39.97 -6.85 14.46
N LYS A 137 -39.19 -6.77 15.56
CA LYS A 137 -38.88 -5.76 16.58
C LYS A 137 -37.77 -6.34 17.49
N GLU A 138 -37.01 -5.44 18.14
CA GLU A 138 -36.34 -5.54 19.47
C GLU A 138 -35.09 -6.45 19.60
N GLU A 139 -34.00 -6.09 20.29
CA GLU A 139 -33.72 -5.00 21.22
C GLU A 139 -32.22 -4.63 21.26
N ARG A 140 -31.93 -3.47 21.85
CA ARG A 140 -30.67 -2.71 21.75
C ARG A 140 -29.58 -3.27 22.66
N GLN A 141 -28.34 -3.34 22.17
CA GLN A 141 -27.17 -2.89 22.94
C GLN A 141 -25.98 -2.57 22.04
N PHE A 142 -25.32 -1.46 22.38
CA PHE A 142 -24.20 -0.82 21.70
C PHE A 142 -23.07 -1.80 21.34
N SER A 143 -22.83 -2.00 20.04
CA SER A 143 -21.49 -2.25 19.49
C SER A 143 -21.48 -1.90 18.00
N SER A 144 -21.02 -0.69 17.65
CA SER A 144 -20.77 -0.36 16.25
C SER A 144 -19.45 -0.99 15.82
N CYS A 145 -19.44 -2.32 15.63
CA CYS A 145 -18.51 -2.91 14.68
C CYS A 145 -19.11 -2.63 13.29
N GLU A 146 -18.63 -1.57 12.64
CA GLU A 146 -18.86 -1.37 11.22
C GLU A 146 -18.42 -2.66 10.50
N LYS A 147 -19.34 -3.21 9.70
CA LYS A 147 -19.17 -4.48 9.00
C LYS A 147 -17.92 -4.40 8.15
N ARG A 148 -16.87 -5.12 8.56
CA ARG A 148 -15.65 -5.30 7.78
C ARG A 148 -16.01 -5.73 6.35
N PRO A 149 -15.38 -5.18 5.30
CA PRO A 149 -15.47 -5.73 3.96
C PRO A 149 -15.15 -7.23 4.00
N LYS A 150 -15.99 -8.08 3.39
CA LYS A 150 -15.76 -9.54 3.34
C LYS A 150 -14.35 -9.80 2.78
N GLY A 151 -13.49 -10.46 3.55
CA GLY A 151 -12.14 -10.85 3.14
C GLY A 151 -11.00 -9.93 3.59
N SER A 152 -11.27 -8.86 4.35
CA SER A 152 -10.21 -8.03 4.96
C SER A 152 -9.53 -8.70 6.16
N ASP A 153 -8.25 -8.40 6.32
CA ASP A 153 -7.40 -8.95 7.37
C ASP A 153 -7.82 -8.46 8.76
N THR A 154 -7.52 -9.24 9.79
CA THR A 154 -7.90 -8.94 11.17
C THR A 154 -6.71 -8.51 12.05
N VAL A 155 -5.50 -8.46 11.48
CA VAL A 155 -4.29 -7.87 12.07
C VAL A 155 -3.77 -6.69 11.28
N CYS A 156 -3.04 -5.81 11.96
CA CYS A 156 -2.28 -4.74 11.32
C CYS A 156 -1.13 -5.31 10.49
N SER A 157 -1.03 -4.94 9.21
CA SER A 157 0.07 -5.35 8.32
C SER A 157 1.44 -4.75 8.65
N VAL A 158 1.54 -3.91 9.68
CA VAL A 158 2.81 -3.29 10.15
C VAL A 158 3.30 -3.94 11.44
N CYS A 159 2.44 -4.09 12.45
CA CYS A 159 2.85 -4.63 13.76
C CYS A 159 2.35 -6.06 14.04
N ILE A 160 1.50 -6.61 13.16
CA ILE A 160 0.92 -7.96 13.28
C ILE A 160 0.01 -8.12 14.52
N ASP A 161 -0.31 -7.03 15.24
CA ASP A 161 -1.29 -7.04 16.32
C ASP A 161 -2.70 -6.76 15.79
N GLY A 162 -3.71 -7.32 16.48
CA GLY A 162 -5.12 -7.04 16.23
C GLY A 162 -5.59 -5.70 16.84
N GLY A 163 -6.90 -5.47 16.85
CA GLY A 163 -7.54 -4.30 17.47
C GLY A 163 -8.36 -3.47 16.49
N GLU A 164 -8.41 -2.16 16.72
CA GLU A 164 -9.11 -1.21 15.86
C GLU A 164 -8.24 -0.88 14.62
N LEU A 165 -8.70 -1.31 13.45
CA LEU A 165 -7.96 -1.24 12.22
C LEU A 165 -8.76 -0.54 11.13
N ILE A 166 -8.09 0.35 10.38
CA ILE A 166 -8.58 0.82 9.08
C ILE A 166 -8.20 -0.20 8.00
N VAL A 167 -9.13 -0.48 7.10
CA VAL A 167 -8.96 -1.47 6.03
C VAL A 167 -8.72 -0.74 4.71
N CYS A 168 -7.81 -1.27 3.89
CA CYS A 168 -7.60 -0.80 2.53
C CYS A 168 -8.77 -1.22 1.64
N GLU A 169 -9.26 -0.33 0.78
CA GLU A 169 -10.37 -0.66 -0.12
C GLU A 169 -9.95 -1.43 -1.38
N GLU A 170 -8.64 -1.48 -1.67
CA GLU A 170 -8.08 -2.12 -2.88
C GLU A 170 -7.36 -3.44 -2.61
N CYS A 171 -7.10 -3.76 -1.36
CA CYS A 171 -6.48 -5.02 -0.99
C CYS A 171 -6.94 -5.41 0.41
N PRO A 172 -6.79 -6.68 0.79
CA PRO A 172 -7.33 -7.11 2.07
C PRO A 172 -6.51 -6.65 3.29
N ALA A 173 -5.49 -5.79 3.12
CA ALA A 173 -4.65 -5.31 4.22
C ALA A 173 -5.40 -4.38 5.19
N ALA A 174 -5.05 -4.49 6.48
CA ALA A 174 -5.60 -3.67 7.56
C ALA A 174 -4.48 -3.04 8.40
N PHE A 175 -4.72 -1.88 9.02
CA PHE A 175 -3.69 -1.07 9.67
C PHE A 175 -4.22 -0.34 10.91
N HIS A 176 -3.43 -0.21 11.98
CA HIS A 176 -3.72 0.80 13.00
C HIS A 176 -3.39 2.19 12.44
N LEU A 177 -4.21 3.20 12.73
CA LEU A 177 -3.96 4.58 12.31
C LEU A 177 -2.54 5.06 12.68
N LYS A 178 -2.11 4.80 13.93
CA LYS A 178 -0.77 5.11 14.43
C LYS A 178 0.35 4.46 13.62
N CYS A 179 0.16 3.21 13.18
CA CYS A 179 1.17 2.45 12.45
C CYS A 179 1.41 3.01 11.05
N ILE A 180 0.43 3.70 10.47
CA ILE A 180 0.54 4.39 9.19
C ILE A 180 0.66 5.91 9.33
N GLY A 181 0.89 6.42 10.55
CA GLY A 181 1.10 7.84 10.82
C GLY A 181 -0.16 8.71 10.67
N LEU A 182 -1.35 8.12 10.70
CA LEU A 182 -2.62 8.84 10.70
C LEU A 182 -3.09 9.14 12.13
N GLN A 183 -3.60 10.34 12.34
CA GLN A 183 -4.19 10.76 13.62
C GLN A 183 -5.70 10.53 13.68
N GLN A 184 -6.36 10.49 12.53
CA GLN A 184 -7.81 10.33 12.40
C GLN A 184 -8.13 9.51 11.16
N ILE A 185 -9.30 8.87 11.16
CA ILE A 185 -9.83 8.13 10.01
C ILE A 185 -10.00 9.13 8.84
N PRO A 186 -9.40 8.86 7.66
CA PRO A 186 -9.59 9.68 6.47
C PRO A 186 -11.06 9.73 6.06
N LYS A 187 -11.50 10.88 5.55
CA LYS A 187 -12.86 11.01 5.01
C LYS A 187 -12.90 10.44 3.59
N GLY A 188 -13.79 9.48 3.35
CA GLY A 188 -14.00 8.86 2.06
C GLY A 188 -13.02 7.71 1.78
N HIS A 189 -12.87 7.36 0.50
CA HIS A 189 -12.06 6.23 0.05
C HIS A 189 -10.60 6.32 0.50
N TRP A 190 -10.10 5.25 1.11
CA TRP A 190 -8.71 5.15 1.56
C TRP A 190 -8.02 3.90 1.00
N SER A 191 -6.82 4.12 0.47
CA SER A 191 -5.95 3.08 -0.07
C SER A 191 -4.64 3.06 0.71
N CYS A 192 -4.12 1.87 0.98
CA CYS A 192 -2.84 1.73 1.66
C CYS A 192 -1.67 2.21 0.78
N PRO A 193 -0.53 2.59 1.38
CA PRO A 193 0.63 3.10 0.63
C PRO A 193 1.16 2.16 -0.47
N SER A 194 0.93 0.86 -0.34
CA SER A 194 1.32 -0.16 -1.33
C SER A 194 0.36 -0.25 -2.52
N CYS A 195 -0.91 0.16 -2.35
CA CYS A 195 -1.88 0.22 -3.45
C CYS A 195 -1.85 1.57 -4.18
N CYS A 196 -1.36 2.63 -3.53
CA CYS A 196 -1.24 3.94 -4.14
C CYS A 196 -0.29 3.96 -5.34
N CYS A 197 -0.70 4.67 -6.39
CA CYS A 197 0.15 4.97 -7.55
C CYS A 197 1.40 5.74 -7.10
N ARG A 198 2.58 5.27 -7.52
CA ARG A 198 3.86 5.87 -7.09
C ARG A 198 4.06 7.32 -7.55
N ILE A 199 3.35 7.77 -8.58
CA ILE A 199 3.46 9.10 -9.17
C ILE A 199 2.51 10.09 -8.48
N CYS A 200 1.21 9.81 -8.44
CA CYS A 200 0.20 10.75 -7.91
C CYS A 200 -0.21 10.47 -6.46
N GLY A 201 0.15 9.31 -5.89
CA GLY A 201 -0.27 8.89 -4.55
C GLY A 201 -1.75 8.46 -4.46
N GLY A 202 -2.50 8.51 -5.55
CA GLY A 202 -3.91 8.10 -5.60
C GLY A 202 -4.08 6.57 -5.67
N GLY A 203 -5.18 6.10 -5.11
CA GLY A 203 -5.66 4.72 -5.26
C GLY A 203 -6.32 4.43 -6.61
N SER A 204 -7.04 3.32 -6.70
CA SER A 204 -7.69 2.83 -7.92
C SER A 204 -8.78 3.78 -8.37
N LEU A 205 -8.59 4.33 -9.57
CA LEU A 205 -9.58 5.16 -10.24
C LEU A 205 -10.57 4.30 -11.04
N VAL A 206 -10.10 3.15 -11.56
CA VAL A 206 -10.80 2.14 -12.37
C VAL A 206 -10.03 0.82 -12.28
N GLU A 207 -10.70 -0.34 -12.25
CA GLU A 207 -10.04 -1.65 -12.36
C GLU A 207 -9.23 -1.77 -13.66
N GLY A 208 -8.05 -2.39 -13.60
CA GLY A 208 -7.22 -2.67 -14.79
C GLY A 208 -6.35 -1.52 -15.33
N CYS A 209 -6.42 -0.30 -14.77
CA CYS A 209 -5.65 0.85 -15.26
C CYS A 209 -4.23 1.01 -14.66
N TYR A 210 -3.63 -0.08 -14.21
CA TYR A 210 -2.33 -0.09 -13.55
C TYR A 210 -1.29 -0.89 -14.31
N SER A 211 -0.08 -0.35 -14.35
CA SER A 211 1.14 -1.10 -14.63
C SER A 211 1.84 -1.38 -13.30
N THR A 212 2.28 -2.62 -13.12
CA THR A 212 3.07 -3.03 -11.96
C THR A 212 4.51 -3.28 -12.39
N CYS A 213 5.47 -2.68 -11.71
CA CYS A 213 6.88 -2.91 -12.02
C CYS A 213 7.29 -4.33 -11.61
N ARG A 214 7.89 -5.09 -12.52
CA ARG A 214 8.33 -6.48 -12.26
C ARG A 214 9.36 -6.61 -11.12
N GLN A 215 10.20 -5.61 -10.89
CA GLN A 215 11.20 -5.62 -9.83
C GLN A 215 10.64 -5.18 -8.47
N CYS A 216 10.04 -3.99 -8.41
CA CYS A 216 9.65 -3.38 -7.14
C CYS A 216 8.17 -3.57 -6.75
N ASP A 217 7.41 -4.25 -7.60
CA ASP A 217 5.98 -4.56 -7.43
C ASP A 217 5.08 -3.32 -7.18
N ARG A 218 5.60 -2.13 -7.47
CA ARG A 218 4.85 -0.88 -7.32
C ARG A 218 3.89 -0.68 -8.48
N LYS A 219 2.72 -0.15 -8.12
CA LYS A 219 1.66 0.21 -9.05
C LYS A 219 1.82 1.63 -9.58
N PHE A 220 1.52 1.80 -10.86
CA PHE A 220 1.54 3.08 -11.56
C PHE A 220 0.30 3.17 -12.43
N HIS A 221 -0.46 4.26 -12.35
CA HIS A 221 -1.55 4.47 -13.31
C HIS A 221 -0.96 4.62 -14.71
N SER A 222 -1.58 3.96 -15.69
CA SER A 222 -1.15 4.05 -17.09
C SER A 222 -1.08 5.50 -17.59
N ILE A 223 -2.04 6.33 -17.17
CA ILE A 223 -2.09 7.76 -17.50
C ILE A 223 -0.95 8.53 -16.82
N CYS A 224 -0.65 8.25 -15.55
CA CYS A 224 0.46 8.89 -14.84
C CYS A 224 1.81 8.58 -15.52
N LEU A 225 1.97 7.36 -16.03
CA LEU A 225 3.15 6.99 -16.82
C LEU A 225 3.22 7.78 -18.13
N LYS A 226 2.13 7.82 -18.91
CA LYS A 226 2.06 8.58 -20.17
C LYS A 226 2.40 10.06 -19.98
N MET A 227 1.87 10.68 -18.93
CA MET A 227 2.15 12.09 -18.61
C MET A 227 3.60 12.33 -18.18
N LYS A 228 4.21 11.40 -17.45
CA LYS A 228 5.59 11.54 -16.96
C LYS A 228 6.61 11.39 -18.10
N THR A 229 6.39 10.48 -19.05
CA THR A 229 7.38 10.16 -20.08
C THR A 229 7.30 11.08 -21.30
N LYS A 230 6.22 11.88 -21.47
CA LYS A 230 5.92 12.67 -22.69
C LYS A 230 6.06 11.86 -24.00
N SER A 231 6.05 10.54 -23.89
CA SER A 231 6.48 9.60 -24.92
C SER A 231 5.43 8.52 -25.04
N SER A 232 4.91 8.36 -26.25
CA SER A 232 3.99 7.30 -26.65
C SER A 232 4.67 5.91 -26.65
N TYR A 233 6.00 5.84 -26.56
CA TYR A 233 6.79 4.66 -26.90
C TYR A 233 6.88 3.58 -25.81
N TYR A 234 6.22 3.75 -24.66
CA TYR A 234 6.12 2.69 -23.62
C TYR A 234 4.79 1.93 -23.62
N TRP A 235 3.94 2.14 -24.63
CA TRP A 235 2.65 1.47 -24.77
C TRP A 235 2.50 0.83 -26.14
N ASN A 236 2.99 -0.41 -26.29
CA ASN A 236 2.38 -1.35 -27.23
C ASN A 236 1.48 -2.29 -26.42
N SER A 237 0.18 -1.98 -26.39
CA SER A 237 -0.85 -2.86 -25.85
C SER A 237 -1.09 -4.13 -26.70
N GLU A 238 -0.37 -4.28 -27.80
CA GLU A 238 -0.48 -5.41 -28.74
C GLU A 238 0.56 -6.52 -28.51
N SER A 239 1.53 -6.30 -27.62
CA SER A 239 2.38 -7.37 -27.10
C SER A 239 2.32 -7.33 -25.60
N GLY A 240 1.72 -8.36 -24.98
CA GLY A 240 1.67 -8.57 -23.54
C GLY A 240 3.07 -8.70 -22.96
N ASN A 241 3.82 -7.60 -22.91
CA ASN A 241 5.19 -7.58 -22.46
C ASN A 241 5.18 -7.72 -20.93
N VAL A 242 5.31 -8.97 -20.47
CA VAL A 242 5.29 -9.41 -19.06
C VAL A 242 6.44 -8.80 -18.24
N ASN A 243 7.31 -7.99 -18.86
CA ASN A 243 8.58 -7.51 -18.31
C ASN A 243 8.69 -5.98 -18.25
N TRP A 244 7.66 -5.28 -17.76
CA TRP A 244 7.75 -3.82 -17.58
C TRP A 244 8.49 -3.39 -16.29
N PHE A 245 9.36 -2.39 -16.41
CA PHE A 245 10.09 -1.78 -15.30
C PHE A 245 9.81 -0.28 -15.18
N CYS A 246 9.76 0.24 -13.95
CA CYS A 246 9.41 1.65 -13.73
C CYS A 246 10.54 2.66 -14.02
N ASN A 247 11.77 2.17 -14.18
CA ASN A 247 12.97 2.92 -14.56
C ASN A 247 14.13 1.94 -14.83
N GLN A 248 15.23 2.47 -15.37
CA GLN A 248 16.45 1.70 -15.68
C GLN A 248 17.03 1.02 -14.43
N SER A 249 16.99 1.68 -13.28
CA SER A 249 17.48 1.11 -12.02
C SER A 249 16.79 -0.21 -11.66
N CYS A 250 15.46 -0.29 -11.78
CA CYS A 250 14.71 -1.51 -11.52
C CYS A 250 15.02 -2.61 -12.54
N GLU A 251 15.21 -2.26 -13.81
CA GLU A 251 15.62 -3.22 -14.84
C GLU A 251 17.02 -3.77 -14.58
N ASN A 252 17.99 -2.90 -14.31
CA ASN A 252 19.35 -3.29 -13.98
C ASN A 252 19.40 -4.17 -12.72
N LEU A 253 18.61 -3.83 -11.70
CA LEU A 253 18.50 -4.61 -10.47
C LEU A 253 17.95 -6.01 -10.75
N PHE A 254 16.88 -6.11 -11.54
CA PHE A 254 16.30 -7.38 -11.95
C PHE A 254 17.32 -8.24 -12.71
N CYS A 255 17.93 -7.68 -13.75
CA CYS A 255 18.94 -8.37 -14.56
C CYS A 255 20.15 -8.79 -13.72
N GLY A 256 20.60 -7.95 -12.78
CA GLY A 256 21.71 -8.27 -11.88
C GLY A 256 21.39 -9.42 -10.93
N LEU A 257 20.19 -9.45 -10.34
CA LEU A 257 19.75 -10.57 -9.50
C LEU A 257 19.63 -11.87 -10.29
N GLU A 258 19.10 -11.82 -11.51
CA GLU A 258 19.03 -12.99 -12.38
C GLU A 258 20.42 -13.52 -12.76
N LYS A 259 21.42 -12.64 -12.94
CA LYS A 259 22.83 -13.02 -13.16
C LYS A 259 23.48 -13.63 -11.92
N LEU A 260 23.11 -13.23 -10.71
CA LEU A 260 23.64 -13.83 -9.47
C LEU A 260 22.99 -15.19 -9.16
N ARG A 261 21.75 -15.38 -9.61
CA ARG A 261 20.95 -16.56 -9.27
C ARG A 261 21.62 -17.85 -9.78
N GLY A 262 21.78 -18.82 -8.88
CA GLY A 262 22.38 -20.13 -9.15
C GLY A 262 23.91 -20.12 -9.20
N ASN A 263 24.53 -18.95 -9.40
CA ASN A 263 25.97 -18.81 -9.44
C ASN A 263 26.57 -18.87 -8.05
N SER A 264 27.72 -19.53 -7.97
CA SER A 264 28.44 -19.74 -6.73
C SER A 264 29.64 -18.83 -6.64
N ILE A 265 29.75 -18.10 -5.53
CA ILE A 265 30.82 -17.14 -5.26
C ILE A 265 31.72 -17.71 -4.17
N GLN A 266 33.02 -17.78 -4.43
CA GLN A 266 34.00 -18.18 -3.42
C GLN A 266 34.32 -16.99 -2.53
N VAL A 267 33.95 -17.04 -1.25
CA VAL A 267 34.10 -15.89 -0.32
C VAL A 267 35.41 -15.96 0.46
N LYS A 268 35.79 -17.17 0.91
CA LYS A 268 37.05 -17.47 1.63
C LYS A 268 37.48 -18.90 1.29
N GLU A 269 38.63 -19.34 1.77
CA GLU A 269 39.02 -20.75 1.68
C GLU A 269 37.90 -21.67 2.19
N ASN A 270 37.44 -22.57 1.32
CA ASN A 270 36.38 -23.54 1.60
C ASN A 270 34.99 -22.96 1.89
N LEU A 271 34.72 -21.67 1.65
CA LEU A 271 33.40 -21.06 1.79
C LEU A 271 32.82 -20.66 0.44
N LYS A 272 31.64 -21.22 0.14
CA LYS A 272 30.91 -21.02 -1.09
C LYS A 272 29.57 -20.35 -0.79
N TRP A 273 29.29 -19.24 -1.44
CA TRP A 273 28.07 -18.45 -1.30
C TRP A 273 27.20 -18.61 -2.55
N THR A 274 25.89 -18.75 -2.40
CA THR A 274 24.98 -18.95 -3.55
C THR A 274 23.63 -18.30 -3.30
N LEU A 275 23.10 -17.61 -4.30
CA LEU A 275 21.75 -17.05 -4.29
C LEU A 275 20.80 -17.94 -5.08
N LEU A 276 19.74 -18.45 -4.45
CA LEU A 276 18.73 -19.29 -5.08
C LEU A 276 17.36 -18.62 -5.03
N LYS A 277 16.48 -18.99 -5.96
CA LYS A 277 15.07 -18.60 -5.96
C LYS A 277 14.22 -19.78 -6.42
N SER A 278 13.17 -20.12 -5.67
CA SER A 278 12.20 -21.13 -6.10
C SER A 278 11.43 -20.64 -7.35
N ASN A 279 11.30 -21.48 -8.38
CA ASN A 279 10.45 -21.20 -9.53
C ASN A 279 9.30 -22.20 -9.51
N ASN A 280 8.05 -21.73 -9.53
CA ASN A 280 6.87 -22.60 -9.48
C ASN A 280 6.57 -23.34 -10.80
N GLY A 281 7.39 -23.17 -11.86
CA GLY A 281 7.02 -23.59 -13.22
C GLY A 281 8.15 -24.14 -14.10
N ASP A 282 9.37 -24.32 -13.60
CA ASP A 282 10.41 -25.02 -14.37
C ASP A 282 10.41 -26.51 -14.02
N SER A 283 10.73 -27.36 -14.99
CA SER A 283 11.27 -28.70 -14.76
C SER A 283 12.57 -28.56 -13.94
N ASP A 284 12.42 -28.34 -12.64
CA ASP A 284 13.48 -27.91 -11.74
C ASP A 284 14.67 -28.89 -11.79
N ASN A 285 15.87 -28.33 -11.87
CA ASN A 285 17.11 -29.05 -11.57
C ASN A 285 16.98 -29.64 -10.14
N ASP A 286 16.94 -30.97 -10.02
CA ASP A 286 16.79 -31.69 -8.74
C ASP A 286 17.77 -31.21 -7.66
N GLU A 287 18.95 -30.74 -8.06
CA GLU A 287 19.96 -30.21 -7.14
C GLU A 287 19.49 -28.93 -6.43
N LYS A 288 18.79 -28.04 -7.14
CA LYS A 288 18.26 -26.79 -6.59
C LYS A 288 17.18 -27.05 -5.55
N LYS A 289 16.25 -27.97 -5.83
CA LYS A 289 15.21 -28.40 -4.87
C LYS A 289 15.84 -29.00 -3.62
N LYS A 290 16.84 -29.88 -3.78
CA LYS A 290 17.59 -30.45 -2.64
C LYS A 290 18.25 -29.36 -1.79
N LYS A 291 18.88 -28.35 -2.41
CA LYS A 291 19.48 -27.22 -1.69
C LYS A 291 18.45 -26.36 -0.94
N LEU A 292 17.30 -26.07 -1.55
CA LEU A 292 16.22 -25.33 -0.89
C LEU A 292 15.60 -26.12 0.27
N SER A 293 15.44 -27.45 0.12
CA SER A 293 14.99 -28.32 1.21
C SER A 293 16.00 -28.34 2.37
N ALA A 294 17.29 -28.49 2.07
CA ALA A 294 18.34 -28.43 3.10
C ALA A 294 18.38 -27.05 3.78
N ALA A 295 18.03 -25.98 3.07
CA ALA A 295 17.92 -24.64 3.63
C ALA A 295 16.74 -24.52 4.61
N LEU A 296 15.60 -25.16 4.32
CA LEU A 296 14.47 -25.25 5.23
C LEU A 296 14.83 -26.02 6.50
N ASP A 297 15.57 -27.12 6.39
CA ASP A 297 16.03 -27.89 7.56
C ASP A 297 16.88 -27.03 8.50
N VAL A 298 17.76 -26.18 7.95
CA VAL A 298 18.58 -25.25 8.75
C VAL A 298 17.70 -24.21 9.45
N MET A 299 16.64 -23.74 8.80
CA MET A 299 15.68 -22.83 9.43
C MET A 299 14.93 -23.52 10.57
N HIS A 300 14.43 -24.72 10.39
CA HIS A 300 13.74 -25.49 11.43
C HIS A 300 14.65 -25.91 12.59
N GLU A 301 15.95 -26.09 12.35
CA GLU A 301 16.95 -26.30 13.42
C GLU A 301 17.11 -25.03 14.29
N CYS A 302 17.01 -23.85 13.69
CA CYS A 302 17.32 -22.58 14.36
C CYS A 302 16.11 -21.83 14.90
N PHE A 303 14.93 -22.05 14.32
CA PHE A 303 13.68 -21.44 14.68
C PHE A 303 12.72 -22.53 15.14
N GLN A 304 12.04 -22.33 16.28
CA GLN A 304 10.84 -23.14 16.57
C GLN A 304 9.88 -22.98 15.40
N SER A 305 9.32 -24.08 14.87
CA SER A 305 8.38 -24.04 13.73
C SER A 305 7.31 -22.98 14.01
N SER A 306 7.47 -21.83 13.36
CA SER A 306 6.57 -20.71 13.52
C SER A 306 5.55 -20.85 12.41
N ARG A 307 4.45 -21.54 12.72
CA ARG A 307 3.27 -21.48 11.86
C ARG A 307 2.77 -20.04 11.90
N ASP A 308 2.59 -19.42 10.72
CA ASP A 308 1.95 -18.12 10.65
C ASP A 308 0.57 -18.25 11.32
N PHE A 309 0.33 -17.41 12.32
CA PHE A 309 -0.85 -17.51 13.18
C PHE A 309 -2.16 -17.45 12.38
N TYR A 310 -2.13 -16.83 11.19
CA TYR A 310 -3.30 -16.64 10.34
C TYR A 310 -3.55 -17.77 9.37
N THR A 311 -2.50 -18.24 8.70
CA THR A 311 -2.61 -19.28 7.66
C THR A 311 -2.41 -20.67 8.23
N GLY A 312 -1.83 -20.81 9.43
CA GLY A 312 -1.45 -22.08 10.04
C GLY A 312 -0.30 -22.79 9.31
N ARG A 313 0.33 -22.11 8.34
CA ARG A 313 1.38 -22.66 7.47
C ARG A 313 2.77 -22.31 7.97
N ASP A 314 3.75 -23.11 7.57
CA ASP A 314 5.14 -22.85 7.91
C ASP A 314 5.68 -21.62 7.19
N LEU A 315 6.00 -20.58 7.96
CA LEU A 315 6.45 -19.31 7.41
C LEU A 315 7.84 -19.40 6.77
N ALA A 316 8.74 -20.25 7.30
CA ALA A 316 10.06 -20.43 6.71
C ALA A 316 9.95 -21.14 5.36
N GLU A 317 9.09 -22.15 5.26
CA GLU A 317 8.78 -22.82 3.98
C GLU A 317 8.17 -21.83 2.98
N ASP A 318 7.13 -21.10 3.37
CA ASP A 318 6.46 -20.13 2.52
C ASP A 318 7.42 -19.07 1.96
N VAL A 319 8.38 -18.59 2.78
CA VAL A 319 9.40 -17.62 2.37
C VAL A 319 10.44 -18.24 1.43
N ILE A 320 10.98 -19.42 1.76
CA ILE A 320 12.02 -20.10 0.96
C ILE A 320 11.49 -20.48 -0.43
N PHE A 321 10.25 -20.95 -0.50
CA PHE A 321 9.63 -21.38 -1.75
C PHE A 321 8.86 -20.26 -2.46
N GLY A 322 8.83 -19.05 -1.89
CA GLY A 322 8.26 -17.85 -2.52
C GLY A 322 6.77 -17.98 -2.79
N ARG A 323 6.01 -18.55 -1.85
CA ARG A 323 4.57 -18.79 -2.02
C ARG A 323 3.82 -17.46 -2.19
N GLU A 324 3.09 -17.35 -3.29
CA GLU A 324 2.33 -16.13 -3.61
C GLU A 324 1.04 -16.03 -2.78
N SER A 325 0.61 -14.81 -2.50
CA SER A 325 -0.66 -14.56 -1.82
C SER A 325 -1.30 -13.25 -2.28
N LYS A 326 -2.64 -13.19 -2.22
CA LYS A 326 -3.39 -11.94 -2.41
C LYS A 326 -3.18 -10.97 -1.24
N LEU A 327 -2.79 -11.48 -0.07
CA LEU A 327 -2.44 -10.70 1.11
C LEU A 327 -0.96 -10.33 1.06
N LYS A 328 -0.66 -9.04 0.87
CA LYS A 328 0.72 -8.56 0.69
C LYS A 328 1.68 -8.92 1.83
N ARG A 329 1.20 -8.93 3.08
CA ARG A 329 2.05 -9.29 4.24
C ARG A 329 2.49 -10.76 4.28
N VAL A 330 1.80 -11.64 3.55
CA VAL A 330 2.13 -13.07 3.39
C VAL A 330 2.34 -13.43 1.92
N ASP A 331 2.66 -12.42 1.10
CA ASP A 331 3.05 -12.58 -0.29
C ASP A 331 4.59 -12.67 -0.33
N PHE A 332 5.08 -13.90 -0.45
CA PHE A 332 6.51 -14.18 -0.42
C PHE A 332 7.12 -14.22 -1.82
N LYS A 333 6.39 -13.75 -2.82
CA LYS A 333 6.95 -13.50 -4.13
C LYS A 333 8.16 -12.58 -4.03
N GLY A 334 9.23 -12.94 -4.75
CA GLY A 334 10.45 -12.15 -4.85
C GLY A 334 11.48 -12.42 -3.76
N PHE A 335 11.20 -13.29 -2.80
CA PHE A 335 12.24 -13.80 -1.90
C PHE A 335 13.23 -14.69 -2.64
N HIS A 336 14.49 -14.57 -2.24
CA HIS A 336 15.60 -15.40 -2.62
C HIS A 336 16.18 -16.01 -1.34
N THR A 337 16.78 -17.18 -1.48
CA THR A 337 17.46 -17.90 -0.39
C THR A 337 18.96 -17.84 -0.63
N VAL A 338 19.68 -17.23 0.30
CA VAL A 338 21.13 -17.13 0.32
C VAL A 338 21.69 -18.31 1.11
N LEU A 339 22.62 -19.04 0.50
CA LEU A 339 23.28 -20.19 1.10
C LEU A 339 24.76 -19.89 1.30
N LEU A 340 25.30 -20.31 2.45
CA LEU A 340 26.74 -20.37 2.69
C LEU A 340 27.12 -21.80 3.06
N GLU A 341 27.90 -22.44 2.19
CA GLU A 341 28.40 -23.80 2.34
C GLU A 341 29.87 -23.78 2.77
N LYS A 342 30.24 -24.68 3.69
CA LYS A 342 31.62 -24.92 4.11
C LYS A 342 32.03 -26.35 3.76
N LYS A 343 33.06 -26.50 2.92
CA LYS A 343 33.53 -27.83 2.44
C LYS A 343 32.38 -28.72 1.92
N GLY A 344 31.43 -28.12 1.21
CA GLY A 344 30.25 -28.81 0.66
C GLY A 344 29.09 -29.05 1.64
N SER A 345 29.22 -28.67 2.92
CA SER A 345 28.12 -28.75 3.90
C SER A 345 27.46 -27.40 4.11
N LEU A 346 26.12 -27.34 4.05
CA LEU A 346 25.37 -26.10 4.26
C LEU A 346 25.47 -25.61 5.71
N ALA A 347 26.09 -24.44 5.92
CA ALA A 347 26.42 -23.91 7.23
C ALA A 347 25.50 -22.77 7.69
N THR A 348 25.15 -21.84 6.80
CA THR A 348 24.29 -20.69 7.11
C THR A 348 23.35 -20.40 5.95
N VAL A 349 22.12 -20.00 6.27
CA VAL A 349 21.06 -19.66 5.33
C VAL A 349 20.51 -18.29 5.71
N ALA A 350 20.16 -17.46 4.73
CA ALA A 350 19.32 -16.29 4.95
C ALA A 350 18.28 -16.16 3.83
N THR A 351 17.17 -15.48 4.11
CA THR A 351 16.19 -15.11 3.09
C THR A 351 16.32 -13.62 2.80
N VAL A 352 16.27 -13.22 1.53
CA VAL A 352 16.42 -11.82 1.12
C VAL A 352 15.39 -11.47 0.06
N ARG A 353 14.79 -10.28 0.17
CA ARG A 353 13.98 -9.70 -0.90
C ARG A 353 14.46 -8.29 -1.20
N VAL A 354 14.74 -8.03 -2.46
CA VAL A 354 15.21 -6.72 -2.93
C VAL A 354 14.04 -6.00 -3.60
N HIS A 355 13.61 -4.88 -3.03
CA HIS A 355 12.45 -4.16 -3.56
C HIS A 355 12.86 -3.22 -4.70
N ASP A 356 13.70 -2.25 -4.40
CA ASP A 356 14.28 -1.31 -5.36
C ASP A 356 15.68 -0.89 -4.87
N GLN A 357 16.33 0.03 -5.58
CA GLN A 357 17.63 0.58 -5.16
C GLN A 357 17.60 1.22 -3.76
N LYS A 358 16.45 1.50 -3.16
CA LYS A 358 16.40 2.09 -1.82
C LYS A 358 16.49 1.05 -0.70
N VAL A 359 15.90 -0.12 -0.88
CA VAL A 359 15.71 -1.09 0.21
C VAL A 359 15.74 -2.53 -0.27
N ALA A 360 16.57 -3.33 0.40
CA ALA A 360 16.43 -4.78 0.51
C ALA A 360 16.09 -5.17 1.96
N GLU A 361 15.43 -6.29 2.15
CA GLU A 361 15.15 -6.87 3.46
C GLU A 361 15.72 -8.28 3.59
N MET A 362 16.13 -8.64 4.82
CA MET A 362 16.60 -9.98 5.16
C MET A 362 15.90 -10.47 6.44
N PRO A 363 14.68 -11.02 6.35
CA PRO A 363 13.86 -11.31 7.51
C PRO A 363 14.30 -12.52 8.32
N LEU A 364 14.88 -13.55 7.67
CA LEU A 364 15.33 -14.77 8.34
C LEU A 364 16.82 -14.99 8.07
N ALA A 365 17.55 -15.38 9.11
CA ALA A 365 18.94 -15.82 9.02
C ALA A 365 19.23 -16.89 10.08
N ALA A 366 19.80 -18.01 9.66
CA ALA A 366 20.05 -19.18 10.49
C ALA A 366 21.46 -19.74 10.25
N THR A 367 22.14 -20.11 11.33
CA THR A 367 23.43 -20.82 11.28
C THR A 367 23.30 -22.12 12.06
N ARG A 368 23.61 -23.25 11.40
CA ARG A 368 23.63 -24.58 12.05
C ARG A 368 24.44 -24.54 13.34
N SER A 369 23.95 -25.22 14.36
CA SER A 369 24.58 -25.33 15.68
C SER A 369 26.07 -25.68 15.62
N SER A 370 26.44 -26.67 14.80
CA SER A 370 27.83 -27.11 14.52
C SER A 370 28.75 -26.04 13.90
N HIS A 371 28.18 -24.93 13.42
CA HIS A 371 28.86 -23.85 12.74
C HIS A 371 28.76 -22.49 13.45
N ARG A 372 28.07 -22.44 14.60
CA ARG A 372 27.91 -21.20 15.39
C ARG A 372 29.24 -20.74 16.00
N ARG A 373 29.34 -19.43 16.26
CA ARG A 373 30.54 -18.75 16.82
C ARG A 373 31.82 -18.89 15.96
N ARG A 374 31.70 -19.30 14.69
CA ARG A 374 32.82 -19.44 13.73
C ARG A 374 32.82 -18.39 12.61
N GLY A 375 32.08 -17.30 12.80
CA GLY A 375 32.00 -16.21 11.82
C GLY A 375 31.15 -16.48 10.57
N MET A 376 30.38 -17.58 10.51
CA MET A 376 29.62 -17.96 9.30
C MET A 376 28.51 -16.97 8.94
N CYS A 377 27.69 -16.56 9.92
CA CYS A 377 26.67 -15.53 9.70
C CYS A 377 27.27 -14.21 9.20
N ARG A 378 28.39 -13.78 9.80
CA ARG A 378 29.13 -12.60 9.36
C ARG A 378 29.57 -12.73 7.90
N ALA A 379 30.18 -13.86 7.52
CA ALA A 379 30.64 -14.09 6.15
C ALA A 379 29.48 -14.08 5.13
N LEU A 380 28.33 -14.67 5.46
CA LEU A 380 27.16 -14.63 4.59
C LEU A 380 26.64 -13.19 4.41
N VAL A 381 26.55 -12.43 5.50
CA VAL A 381 25.99 -11.08 5.50
C VAL A 381 26.95 -10.09 4.82
N GLU A 382 28.26 -10.18 5.07
CA GLU A 382 29.26 -9.31 4.41
C GLU A 382 29.27 -9.50 2.90
N GLU A 383 29.20 -10.75 2.41
CA GLU A 383 29.09 -10.99 0.96
C GLU A 383 27.74 -10.52 0.41
N LEU A 384 26.63 -10.74 1.13
CA LEU A 384 25.32 -10.22 0.71
C LEU A 384 25.34 -8.69 0.59
N GLU A 385 25.90 -7.98 1.57
CA GLU A 385 26.03 -6.53 1.54
C GLU A 385 26.87 -6.03 0.38
N LYS A 386 27.96 -6.74 0.03
CA LYS A 386 28.78 -6.45 -1.14
C LYS A 386 27.97 -6.59 -2.43
N GLN A 387 27.28 -7.72 -2.62
CA GLN A 387 26.45 -7.96 -3.80
C GLN A 387 25.31 -6.92 -3.93
N LEU A 388 24.66 -6.56 -2.82
CA LEU A 388 23.63 -5.53 -2.81
C LEU A 388 24.18 -4.14 -3.16
N ARG A 389 25.40 -3.82 -2.71
CA ARG A 389 26.07 -2.55 -3.04
C ARG A 389 26.44 -2.46 -4.51
N GLU A 390 26.96 -3.55 -5.10
CA GLU A 390 27.25 -3.64 -6.54
C GLU A 390 25.98 -3.47 -7.39
N LEU A 391 24.83 -3.92 -6.88
CA LEU A 391 23.52 -3.72 -7.47
C LEU A 391 22.91 -2.32 -7.19
N GLY A 392 23.60 -1.46 -6.44
CA GLY A 392 23.18 -0.10 -6.12
C GLY A 392 22.07 0.01 -5.08
N VAL A 393 21.91 -0.99 -4.21
CA VAL A 393 20.94 -0.97 -3.11
C VAL A 393 21.50 -0.15 -1.95
N GLU A 394 20.75 0.86 -1.50
CA GLU A 394 21.17 1.84 -0.49
C GLU A 394 21.13 1.31 0.94
N LYS A 395 20.21 0.38 1.24
CA LYS A 395 19.90 -0.02 2.60
C LYS A 395 19.46 -1.48 2.69
N LEU A 396 19.92 -2.16 3.72
CA LEU A 396 19.43 -3.47 4.15
C LEU A 396 18.66 -3.33 5.47
N VAL A 397 17.46 -3.91 5.56
CA VAL A 397 16.63 -3.92 6.77
C VAL A 397 16.34 -5.34 7.24
N LEU A 398 16.12 -5.52 8.54
CA LEU A 398 15.70 -6.80 9.11
C LEU A 398 14.93 -6.64 10.43
N PRO A 399 14.01 -7.56 10.75
CA PRO A 399 13.43 -7.71 12.06
C PRO A 399 14.37 -8.49 12.98
N ALA A 400 14.84 -7.87 14.07
CA ALA A 400 15.72 -8.53 15.04
C ALA A 400 14.93 -8.99 16.27
N ALA A 401 15.02 -10.27 16.62
CA ALA A 401 14.58 -10.72 17.95
C ALA A 401 15.36 -9.97 19.05
N PRO A 402 14.73 -9.62 20.18
CA PRO A 402 15.42 -8.90 21.27
C PRO A 402 16.73 -9.56 21.72
N THR A 403 16.75 -10.91 21.74
CA THR A 403 17.94 -11.72 22.08
C THR A 403 19.05 -11.64 21.03
N ALA A 404 18.72 -11.42 19.76
CA ALA A 404 19.67 -11.35 18.65
C ALA A 404 20.13 -9.91 18.33
N LEU A 405 19.47 -8.89 18.89
CA LEU A 405 19.75 -7.48 18.61
C LEU A 405 21.23 -7.12 18.76
N LYS A 406 21.88 -7.57 19.85
CA LYS A 406 23.31 -7.29 20.11
C LYS A 406 24.21 -7.86 19.02
N THR A 407 23.84 -9.00 18.45
CA THR A 407 24.56 -9.64 17.34
C THR A 407 24.44 -8.78 16.08
N TRP A 408 23.24 -8.31 15.74
CA TRP A 408 23.01 -7.46 14.57
C TRP A 408 23.70 -6.09 14.69
N THR A 409 23.71 -5.48 15.87
CA THR A 409 24.46 -4.23 16.09
C THR A 409 25.96 -4.40 15.88
N LYS A 410 26.54 -5.57 16.21
CA LYS A 410 27.96 -5.88 15.92
C LYS A 410 28.25 -6.10 14.44
N LEU A 411 27.22 -6.34 13.63
CA LEU A 411 27.30 -6.38 12.18
C LEU A 411 26.99 -5.01 11.55
N GLY A 412 26.85 -3.94 12.35
CA GLY A 412 26.64 -2.57 11.87
C GLY A 412 25.18 -2.18 11.64
N PHE A 413 24.22 -2.99 12.10
CA PHE A 413 22.81 -2.59 12.08
C PHE A 413 22.47 -1.65 13.23
N SER A 414 21.53 -0.75 13.00
CA SER A 414 20.99 0.19 13.99
C SER A 414 19.48 0.02 14.11
N LYS A 415 18.92 0.29 15.29
CA LYS A 415 17.47 0.26 15.50
C LYS A 415 16.82 1.39 14.68
N MET A 416 15.71 1.08 14.02
CA MET A 416 14.93 2.09 13.31
C MET A 416 14.04 2.88 14.27
N THR A 417 14.03 4.20 14.10
CA THR A 417 13.03 5.09 14.69
C THR A 417 11.67 4.92 14.02
N ASP A 418 10.58 5.32 14.68
CA ASP A 418 9.25 5.22 14.09
C ASP A 418 9.12 6.09 12.83
N LYS A 419 9.78 7.25 12.77
CA LYS A 419 9.84 8.10 11.57
C LYS A 419 10.48 7.37 10.39
N GLU A 420 11.50 6.55 10.62
CA GLU A 420 12.15 5.76 9.58
C GLU A 420 11.27 4.61 9.12
N LYS A 421 10.58 3.93 10.05
CA LYS A 421 9.59 2.89 9.70
C LYS A 421 8.46 3.47 8.84
N LEU A 422 7.95 4.66 9.19
CA LEU A 422 6.91 5.36 8.42
C LEU A 422 7.33 5.64 6.97
N ARG A 423 8.62 5.90 6.71
CA ARG A 423 9.15 6.10 5.34
C ARG A 423 9.09 4.82 4.50
N LEU A 424 9.08 3.66 5.16
CA LEU A 424 9.08 2.34 4.53
C LEU A 424 7.69 1.72 4.37
N LEU A 425 6.60 2.37 4.80
CA LEU A 425 5.23 1.83 4.70
C LEU A 425 4.77 1.44 3.28
N ARG A 426 5.43 1.98 2.27
CA ARG A 426 5.21 1.65 0.86
C ARG A 426 5.78 0.28 0.46
N TYR A 427 6.60 -0.32 1.31
CA TYR A 427 7.19 -1.63 1.13
C TYR A 427 6.45 -2.61 2.04
N SER A 428 6.14 -3.80 1.51
CA SER A 428 5.48 -4.84 2.29
C SER A 428 6.49 -5.68 3.07
N LEU A 429 7.28 -5.05 3.95
CA LEU A 429 8.35 -5.73 4.69
C LEU A 429 7.80 -6.86 5.58
N LEU A 430 8.52 -7.97 5.65
CA LEU A 430 8.18 -9.08 6.55
C LEU A 430 8.69 -8.75 7.96
N ASP A 431 7.76 -8.66 8.91
CA ASP A 431 8.04 -8.40 10.32
C ASP A 431 7.37 -9.49 11.19
N PHE A 432 7.84 -9.62 12.42
CA PHE A 432 7.35 -10.61 13.36
C PHE A 432 6.87 -9.93 14.64
N ARG A 433 6.00 -10.61 15.38
CA ARG A 433 5.53 -10.06 16.65
C ARG A 433 6.69 -9.98 17.64
N GLY A 434 6.92 -8.80 18.22
CA GLY A 434 7.94 -8.59 19.25
C GLY A 434 9.38 -8.40 18.72
N THR A 435 9.58 -8.33 17.41
CA THR A 435 10.89 -7.98 16.83
C THR A 435 11.14 -6.48 16.80
N ILE A 436 12.42 -6.13 16.69
CA ILE A 436 12.91 -4.76 16.59
C ILE A 436 13.43 -4.56 15.16
N MET A 437 12.72 -3.77 14.37
CA MET A 437 13.19 -3.42 13.02
C MET A 437 14.50 -2.66 13.08
N CYS A 438 15.49 -3.18 12.36
CA CYS A 438 16.84 -2.68 12.26
C CYS A 438 17.18 -2.35 10.80
N GLN A 439 18.12 -1.42 10.61
CA GLN A 439 18.60 -1.01 9.30
C GLN A 439 20.12 -0.85 9.28
N LYS A 440 20.71 -1.03 8.10
CA LYS A 440 22.10 -0.72 7.80
C LYS A 440 22.18 -0.03 6.44
N MET A 441 22.87 1.10 6.37
CA MET A 441 23.17 1.78 5.11
C MET A 441 24.32 1.04 4.41
N LEU A 442 24.18 0.80 3.11
CA LEU A 442 25.17 0.09 2.30
C LEU A 442 26.06 1.06 1.49
N ASN A 443 25.56 2.28 1.24
CA ASN A 443 26.25 3.31 0.45
C ASN A 443 27.19 4.20 1.28
N THR A 444 27.49 3.83 2.53
CA THR A 444 28.55 4.50 3.27
C THR A 444 29.88 3.95 2.79
N ASP A 445 30.53 4.73 1.94
CA ASP A 445 31.95 4.60 1.68
C ASP A 445 32.70 4.64 3.03
N PRO A 446 33.65 3.72 3.33
CA PRO A 446 34.41 3.77 4.57
C PRO A 446 35.30 5.02 4.75
N MET A 447 35.29 5.96 3.80
CA MET A 447 36.24 7.07 3.73
C MET A 447 35.73 8.42 4.31
N VAL A 448 34.59 8.45 5.00
CA VAL A 448 34.12 9.67 5.70
C VAL A 448 33.93 9.42 7.19
N ILE A 449 34.98 8.93 7.84
CA ILE A 449 35.25 9.19 9.26
C ILE A 449 36.77 9.37 9.37
N LEU A 450 37.24 10.60 9.15
CA LEU A 450 38.51 11.11 9.69
C LEU A 450 38.19 12.39 10.45
#